data_AF-A0A5C3MBJ5-F1
#
_entry.id   AF-A0A5C3MBJ5-F1
#
_cell.length_a   1.000
_cell.length_b   1.000
_cell.length_c   1.000
_cell.angle_alpha   90.00
_cell.angle_beta   90.00
_cell.angle_gamma   90.00
#
_symmetry.space_group_name_H-M   'P 1'
#
loop_
_entity.id
_entity.type
_entity.pdbx_description
1 polymer ?
#
loop_
_entity_poly.entity_id
_entity_poly.type
_entity_poly.pdbx_seq_one_letter_code
_entity_poly.pdbx_strand_id
1 'polypeptide(L)'
;MAAGRSFSLPRVIFHATSVVVMTYGYESLAGLTVFDKWISEQYGGHFQFLTIQGLGLAWLAMLISLVLGVFPSLSALRLLKRALLIIALPLSTVISSIYWTLITAFPHLILQAGATESVPSSSSDSPSLFRIPLSVDLALHASPAIALLIDFIFLEKKYRKKGVLLGGPLSLSLFALWYGWWVEHCAKYNNNIFPYPFLTGNPFEIRIAIYIGATAFGILSFWMINKLHP
;
A
#
# COMPACT_ATOMS: atom_id res chain seq x y z
N MET A 1 -12.46 -27.54 18.54
CA MET A 1 -13.44 -27.52 17.44
C MET A 1 -13.57 -26.09 16.92
N ALA A 2 -13.12 -25.81 15.70
CA ALA A 2 -13.40 -24.54 15.06
C ALA A 2 -14.84 -24.61 14.54
N ALA A 3 -15.76 -23.88 15.16
CA ALA A 3 -17.08 -23.65 14.57
C ALA A 3 -16.86 -23.18 13.12
N GLY A 4 -17.31 -23.99 12.15
CA GLY A 4 -17.18 -23.65 10.74
C GLY A 4 -17.92 -22.34 10.51
N ARG A 5 -17.21 -21.30 10.05
CA ARG A 5 -17.86 -20.06 9.64
C ARG A 5 -18.81 -20.44 8.49
N SER A 6 -20.11 -20.19 8.66
CA SER A 6 -21.10 -20.39 7.61
C SER A 6 -20.94 -19.36 6.51
N PHE A 7 -21.41 -19.69 5.31
CA PHE A 7 -21.46 -18.75 4.19
C PHE A 7 -22.22 -17.47 4.57
N SER A 8 -21.72 -16.32 4.12
CA SER A 8 -22.33 -15.02 4.39
C SER A 8 -22.22 -14.14 3.15
N LEU A 9 -23.35 -13.96 2.46
CA LEU A 9 -23.42 -13.19 1.22
C LEU A 9 -22.90 -11.74 1.37
N PRO A 10 -23.23 -10.98 2.44
CA PRO A 10 -22.69 -9.63 2.62
C PRO A 10 -21.16 -9.59 2.71
N ARG A 11 -20.54 -10.59 3.36
CA ARG A 11 -19.08 -10.67 3.46
C ARG A 11 -18.45 -10.93 2.09
N VAL A 12 -19.03 -11.85 1.33
CA VAL A 12 -18.58 -12.18 -0.02
C VAL A 12 -18.68 -10.97 -0.94
N ILE A 13 -19.80 -10.24 -0.93
CA ILE A 13 -19.97 -9.01 -1.73
C ILE A 13 -18.94 -7.95 -1.34
N PHE A 14 -18.71 -7.74 -0.05
CA PHE A 14 -17.72 -6.79 0.44
C PHE A 14 -16.30 -7.13 -0.04
N HIS A 15 -15.87 -8.39 0.11
CA HIS A 15 -14.54 -8.81 -0.34
C HIS A 15 -14.40 -8.75 -1.86
N ALA A 16 -15.42 -9.16 -2.62
CA ALA A 16 -15.44 -9.06 -4.07
C ALA A 16 -15.34 -7.61 -4.55
N THR A 17 -16.11 -6.71 -3.94
CA THR A 17 -16.07 -5.27 -4.25
C THR A 17 -14.69 -4.69 -3.98
N SER A 18 -14.09 -5.06 -2.84
CA SER A 18 -12.74 -4.61 -2.47
C SER A 18 -11.68 -5.07 -3.48
N VAL A 19 -11.75 -6.33 -3.93
CA VAL A 19 -10.86 -6.87 -4.97
C VAL A 19 -11.04 -6.10 -6.28
N VAL A 20 -12.28 -5.89 -6.73
CA VAL A 20 -12.59 -5.18 -7.98
C VAL A 20 -12.07 -3.74 -7.95
N VAL A 21 -12.29 -3.01 -6.86
CA VAL A 21 -11.82 -1.62 -6.72
C VAL A 21 -10.29 -1.54 -6.76
N MET A 22 -9.60 -2.44 -6.06
CA MET A 22 -8.12 -2.47 -6.07
C MET A 22 -7.57 -2.87 -7.45
N THR A 23 -8.20 -3.84 -8.12
CA THR A 23 -7.87 -4.20 -9.51
C THR A 23 -8.08 -3.02 -10.45
N TYR A 24 -9.22 -2.31 -10.35
CA TYR A 24 -9.47 -1.09 -11.12
C TYR A 24 -8.38 -0.04 -10.90
N GLY A 25 -7.96 0.20 -9.66
CA GLY A 25 -6.88 1.13 -9.34
C GLY A 25 -5.57 0.78 -10.04
N TYR A 26 -5.18 -0.50 -10.01
CA TYR A 26 -3.95 -0.98 -10.66
C TYR A 26 -4.03 -0.90 -12.19
N GLU A 27 -5.08 -1.46 -12.80
CA GLU A 27 -5.26 -1.48 -14.25
C GLU A 27 -5.39 -0.07 -14.85
N SER A 28 -5.95 0.88 -14.09
CA SER A 28 -6.08 2.27 -14.55
C SER A 28 -4.73 2.98 -14.74
N LEU A 29 -3.64 2.45 -14.15
CA LEU A 29 -2.30 3.00 -14.35
C LEU A 29 -1.86 2.90 -15.82
N ALA A 30 -2.18 1.80 -16.51
CA ALA A 30 -1.88 1.65 -17.95
C ALA A 30 -2.63 2.68 -18.82
N GLY A 31 -3.77 3.20 -18.34
CA GLY A 31 -4.49 4.28 -18.99
C GLY A 31 -3.79 5.64 -18.90
N LEU A 32 -2.81 5.80 -18.01
CA LEU A 32 -2.01 7.02 -17.83
C LEU A 32 -0.79 6.98 -18.76
N THR A 33 -1.02 6.82 -20.07
CA THR A 33 -0.03 6.40 -21.09
C THR A 33 1.36 7.03 -20.97
N VAL A 34 1.46 8.33 -20.75
CA VAL A 34 2.76 9.03 -20.63
C VAL A 34 3.47 8.69 -19.32
N PHE A 35 2.73 8.71 -18.20
CA PHE A 35 3.27 8.38 -16.88
C PHE A 35 3.60 6.89 -16.77
N ASP A 36 2.73 6.03 -17.28
CA ASP A 36 2.94 4.59 -17.33
C ASP A 36 4.18 4.24 -18.12
N LYS A 37 4.35 4.81 -19.32
CA LYS A 37 5.56 4.59 -20.13
C LYS A 37 6.81 5.02 -19.38
N TRP A 38 6.79 6.20 -18.77
CA TRP A 38 7.94 6.72 -18.02
C TRP A 38 8.32 5.84 -16.81
N ILE A 39 7.34 5.28 -16.10
CA ILE A 39 7.60 4.37 -14.97
C ILE A 39 7.98 2.97 -15.44
N SER A 40 7.30 2.44 -16.45
CA SER A 40 7.50 1.07 -16.94
C SER A 40 8.86 0.87 -17.63
N GLU A 41 9.47 1.94 -18.14
CA GLU A 41 10.84 1.92 -18.67
C GLU A 41 11.92 1.95 -17.59
N GLN A 42 11.57 2.25 -16.33
CA GLN A 42 12.50 2.24 -15.21
C GLN A 42 12.70 0.83 -14.64
N TYR A 43 13.86 0.61 -14.03
CA TYR A 43 14.11 -0.62 -13.29
C TYR A 43 13.09 -0.77 -12.15
N GLY A 44 12.45 -1.93 -12.09
CA GLY A 44 11.39 -2.24 -11.14
C GLY A 44 9.99 -1.79 -11.58
N GLY A 45 9.86 -1.01 -12.66
CA GLY A 45 8.57 -0.56 -13.18
C GLY A 45 7.70 0.09 -12.09
N HIS A 46 6.39 -0.18 -12.10
CA HIS A 46 5.48 0.24 -11.03
C HIS A 46 5.77 -0.43 -9.67
N PHE A 47 6.45 -1.57 -9.65
CA PHE A 47 6.74 -2.30 -8.40
C PHE A 47 7.78 -1.61 -7.52
N GLN A 48 8.45 -0.56 -8.01
CA GLN A 48 9.30 0.30 -7.18
C GLN A 48 8.48 1.10 -6.13
N PHE A 49 7.19 1.34 -6.37
CA PHE A 49 6.33 2.12 -5.47
C PHE A 49 5.82 1.28 -4.29
N LEU A 50 5.98 1.79 -3.07
CA LEU A 50 5.41 1.20 -1.86
C LEU A 50 3.90 1.01 -1.97
N THR A 51 3.21 1.98 -2.59
CA THR A 51 1.76 1.93 -2.83
C THR A 51 1.36 0.68 -3.59
N ILE A 52 2.10 0.29 -4.63
CA ILE A 52 1.78 -0.87 -5.47
C ILE A 52 2.05 -2.18 -4.74
N GLN A 53 3.13 -2.25 -3.96
CA GLN A 53 3.39 -3.43 -3.12
C GLN A 53 2.33 -3.58 -2.02
N GLY A 54 1.95 -2.48 -1.37
CA GLY A 54 0.88 -2.45 -0.37
C GLY A 54 -0.48 -2.82 -0.95
N LEU A 55 -0.83 -2.29 -2.12
CA LEU A 55 -2.02 -2.65 -2.88
C LEU A 55 -2.05 -4.14 -3.19
N GLY A 56 -0.93 -4.72 -3.66
CA GLY A 56 -0.83 -6.15 -3.94
C GLY A 56 -1.08 -7.03 -2.71
N LEU A 57 -0.52 -6.66 -1.54
CA LEU A 57 -0.77 -7.38 -0.29
C LEU A 57 -2.23 -7.24 0.18
N ALA A 58 -2.81 -6.04 0.08
CA ALA A 58 -4.21 -5.78 0.41
C ALA A 58 -5.16 -6.57 -0.49
N TRP A 59 -4.91 -6.52 -1.80
CA TRP A 59 -5.65 -7.24 -2.82
C TRP A 59 -5.61 -8.74 -2.56
N LEU A 60 -4.42 -9.30 -2.31
CA LEU A 60 -4.28 -10.73 -2.03
C LEU A 60 -5.01 -11.13 -0.73
N ALA A 61 -4.95 -10.30 0.31
CA ALA A 61 -5.69 -10.55 1.55
C ALA A 61 -7.21 -10.53 1.33
N MET A 62 -7.72 -9.59 0.52
CA MET A 62 -9.14 -9.53 0.16
C MET A 62 -9.57 -10.69 -0.74
N LEU A 63 -8.73 -11.09 -1.70
CA LEU A 63 -8.98 -12.23 -2.58
C LEU A 63 -9.05 -13.53 -1.78
N ILE A 64 -8.10 -13.77 -0.87
CA ILE A 64 -8.14 -14.95 0.01
C ILE A 64 -9.39 -14.90 0.90
N SER A 65 -9.79 -13.71 1.36
CA SER A 65 -11.03 -13.54 2.15
C SER A 65 -12.28 -13.90 1.35
N LEU A 66 -12.34 -13.48 0.09
CA LEU A 66 -13.40 -13.84 -0.85
C LEU A 66 -13.47 -15.36 -1.04
N VAL A 67 -12.34 -16.00 -1.32
CA VAL A 67 -12.24 -17.47 -1.46
C VAL A 67 -12.70 -18.17 -0.19
N LEU A 68 -12.27 -17.71 0.99
CA LEU A 68 -12.69 -18.28 2.28
C LEU A 68 -14.17 -18.02 2.60
N GLY A 69 -14.80 -17.00 2.01
CA GLY A 69 -16.23 -16.75 2.13
C GLY A 69 -17.07 -17.82 1.42
N VAL A 70 -16.56 -18.35 0.30
CA VAL A 70 -17.19 -19.44 -0.47
C VAL A 70 -16.77 -20.82 0.05
N PHE A 71 -15.48 -20.97 0.38
CA PHE A 71 -14.86 -22.23 0.81
C PHE A 71 -14.28 -22.11 2.23
N PRO A 72 -15.14 -22.05 3.28
CA PRO A 72 -14.68 -21.76 4.64
C PRO A 72 -13.85 -22.88 5.27
N SER A 73 -13.83 -24.09 4.71
CA SER A 73 -13.07 -25.24 5.23
C SER A 73 -11.56 -25.14 5.02
N LEU A 74 -11.07 -24.20 4.19
CA LEU A 74 -9.65 -24.08 3.82
C LEU A 74 -8.81 -23.42 4.94
N SER A 75 -8.39 -24.21 5.93
CA SER A 75 -7.64 -23.74 7.11
C SER A 75 -6.28 -23.12 6.77
N ALA A 76 -5.56 -23.65 5.78
CA ALA A 76 -4.26 -23.13 5.34
C ALA A 76 -4.38 -21.71 4.76
N LEU A 77 -5.39 -21.46 3.91
CA LEU A 77 -5.68 -20.13 3.37
C LEU A 77 -6.04 -19.14 4.50
N ARG A 78 -6.74 -19.62 5.53
CA ARG A 78 -7.05 -18.80 6.71
C ARG A 78 -5.78 -18.39 7.44
N LEU A 79 -4.82 -19.29 7.62
CA LEU A 79 -3.53 -18.95 8.23
C LEU A 79 -2.75 -17.96 7.36
N LEU A 80 -2.70 -18.18 6.05
CA LEU A 80 -2.05 -17.30 5.10
C LEU A 80 -2.66 -15.89 5.12
N LYS A 81 -3.99 -15.77 5.08
CA LYS A 81 -4.70 -14.48 5.25
C LYS A 81 -4.23 -13.78 6.52
N ARG A 82 -4.19 -14.50 7.65
CA ARG A 82 -3.78 -13.93 8.94
C ARG A 82 -2.33 -13.47 8.95
N ALA A 83 -1.44 -14.15 8.23
CA ALA A 83 -0.06 -13.73 8.06
C ALA A 83 0.04 -12.49 7.16
N LEU A 84 -0.68 -12.45 6.04
CA LEU A 84 -0.70 -11.29 5.14
C LEU A 84 -1.27 -10.05 5.83
N LEU A 85 -2.39 -10.19 6.55
CA LEU A 85 -3.09 -9.08 7.19
C LEU A 85 -2.24 -8.41 8.29
N ILE A 86 -1.26 -9.11 8.88
CA ILE A 86 -0.35 -8.52 9.87
C ILE A 86 0.58 -7.45 9.26
N ILE A 87 0.83 -7.53 7.95
CA ILE A 87 1.61 -6.57 7.18
C ILE A 87 0.67 -5.61 6.43
N ALA A 88 -0.27 -6.16 5.65
CA ALA A 88 -1.09 -5.40 4.72
C ALA A 88 -1.90 -4.28 5.39
N LEU A 89 -2.50 -4.56 6.56
CA LEU A 89 -3.34 -3.61 7.30
C LEU A 89 -2.54 -2.38 7.78
N PRO A 90 -1.49 -2.53 8.61
CA PRO A 90 -0.68 -1.39 9.01
C PRO A 90 0.03 -0.72 7.83
N LEU A 91 0.51 -1.47 6.84
CA LEU A 91 1.17 -0.89 5.67
C LEU A 91 0.21 0.00 4.87
N SER A 92 -1.00 -0.47 4.57
CA SER A 92 -2.00 0.33 3.84
C SER A 92 -2.44 1.56 4.65
N THR A 93 -2.51 1.43 5.98
CA THR A 93 -2.77 2.57 6.87
C THR A 93 -1.67 3.62 6.75
N VAL A 94 -0.39 3.20 6.81
CA VAL A 94 0.76 4.11 6.64
C VAL A 94 0.73 4.78 5.27
N ILE A 95 0.54 4.01 4.19
CA ILE A 95 0.46 4.52 2.82
C ILE A 95 -0.63 5.59 2.73
N SER A 96 -1.86 5.27 3.14
CA SER A 96 -2.99 6.21 3.07
C SER A 96 -2.72 7.48 3.88
N SER A 97 -2.30 7.34 5.15
CA SER A 97 -2.10 8.49 6.03
C SER A 97 -0.96 9.39 5.57
N ILE A 98 0.19 8.83 5.17
CA ILE A 98 1.32 9.62 4.67
C ILE A 98 0.95 10.26 3.33
N TYR A 99 0.36 9.50 2.39
CA TYR A 99 0.00 10.00 1.07
C TYR A 99 -0.95 11.20 1.15
N TRP A 100 -2.08 11.07 1.85
CA TRP A 100 -3.07 12.14 1.93
C TRP A 100 -2.56 13.36 2.71
N THR A 101 -1.64 13.16 3.65
CA THR A 101 -0.96 14.28 4.33
C THR A 101 -0.02 15.01 3.37
N LEU A 102 0.81 14.28 2.62
CA LEU A 102 1.76 14.88 1.69
C LEU A 102 1.06 15.54 0.50
N ILE A 103 0.06 14.90 -0.11
CA ILE A 103 -0.65 15.46 -1.27
C ILE A 103 -1.36 16.79 -0.94
N THR A 104 -1.83 16.95 0.30
CA THR A 104 -2.55 18.14 0.75
C THR A 104 -1.63 19.23 1.29
N ALA A 105 -0.62 18.88 2.08
CA ALA A 105 0.26 19.86 2.74
C ALA A 105 1.58 20.11 2.00
N PHE A 106 2.15 19.10 1.35
CA PHE A 106 3.49 19.15 0.73
C PHE A 106 3.56 18.37 -0.59
N PRO A 107 2.75 18.72 -1.61
CA PRO A 107 2.58 17.88 -2.81
C PRO A 107 3.87 17.68 -3.61
N HIS A 108 4.80 18.63 -3.55
CA HIS A 108 6.12 18.54 -4.20
C HIS A 108 7.02 17.44 -3.63
N LEU A 109 6.71 16.91 -2.44
CA LEU A 109 7.45 15.80 -1.85
C LEU A 109 7.02 14.45 -2.41
N ILE A 110 5.78 14.33 -2.91
CA ILE A 110 5.20 13.04 -3.35
C ILE A 110 4.94 12.98 -4.86
N LEU A 111 4.63 14.10 -5.50
CA LEU A 111 4.34 14.17 -6.94
C LEU A 111 5.58 14.52 -7.75
N GLN A 112 5.76 13.82 -8.87
CA GLN A 112 6.84 14.10 -9.82
C GLN A 112 6.51 15.37 -10.63
N ALA A 113 7.53 16.19 -10.87
CA ALA A 113 7.43 17.35 -11.74
C ALA A 113 7.47 16.89 -13.22
N GLY A 114 6.47 17.30 -14.00
CA GLY A 114 6.59 17.38 -15.46
C GLY A 114 6.79 16.09 -16.26
N ALA A 115 5.91 15.08 -16.11
CA ALA A 115 5.80 14.02 -17.12
C ALA A 115 5.13 14.52 -18.44
N THR A 116 4.66 15.77 -18.50
CA THR A 116 3.83 16.31 -19.59
C THR A 116 4.51 17.36 -20.47
N GLU A 117 5.79 17.67 -20.29
CA GLU A 117 6.47 18.69 -21.11
C GLU A 117 7.07 18.09 -22.38
N SER A 118 6.24 17.91 -23.42
CA SER A 118 6.72 17.74 -24.80
C SER A 118 6.76 19.06 -25.59
N VAL A 119 6.40 20.19 -24.97
CA VAL A 119 6.47 21.52 -25.59
C VAL A 119 7.18 22.49 -24.65
N PRO A 120 8.31 23.09 -25.06
CA PRO A 120 8.93 24.16 -24.28
C PRO A 120 8.00 25.38 -24.31
N SER A 121 7.22 25.57 -23.25
CA SER A 121 6.50 26.82 -23.04
C SER A 121 7.47 27.84 -22.46
N SER A 122 7.67 28.96 -23.14
CA SER A 122 8.47 30.11 -22.69
C SER A 122 7.84 30.87 -21.51
N SER A 123 6.99 30.21 -20.72
CA SER A 123 6.36 30.74 -19.51
C SER A 123 7.18 30.38 -18.29
N SER A 124 7.41 31.35 -17.41
CA SER A 124 8.01 31.23 -16.07
C SER A 124 7.18 30.41 -15.07
N ASP A 125 6.31 29.53 -15.55
CA ASP A 125 5.43 28.72 -14.72
C ASP A 125 6.20 27.53 -14.17
N SER A 126 6.10 27.32 -12.86
CA SER A 126 6.71 26.17 -12.20
C SER A 126 6.20 24.86 -12.83
N PRO A 127 7.07 23.86 -13.05
CA PRO A 127 6.67 22.64 -13.75
C PRO A 127 5.48 22.00 -13.05
N SER A 128 4.41 21.77 -13.81
CA SER A 128 3.15 21.26 -13.26
C SER A 128 3.36 19.86 -12.66
N LEU A 129 2.88 19.66 -11.43
CA LEU A 129 2.94 18.38 -10.74
C LEU A 129 1.92 17.41 -11.36
N PHE A 130 2.39 16.23 -11.76
CA PHE A 130 1.52 15.19 -12.32
C PHE A 130 0.56 14.67 -11.24
N ARG A 131 -0.74 14.65 -11.54
CA ARG A 131 -1.79 14.11 -10.67
C ARG A 131 -2.58 13.05 -11.40
N ILE A 132 -2.90 11.97 -10.70
CA ILE A 132 -3.79 10.91 -11.20
C ILE A 132 -5.26 11.29 -10.98
N PRO A 133 -6.20 10.74 -11.76
CA PRO A 133 -7.63 10.96 -11.53
C PRO A 133 -8.04 10.52 -10.13
N LEU A 134 -8.91 11.30 -9.46
CA LEU A 134 -9.31 11.05 -8.08
C LEU A 134 -9.87 9.64 -7.84
N SER A 135 -10.59 9.07 -8.81
CA SER A 135 -11.12 7.70 -8.69
C SER A 135 -10.00 6.66 -8.61
N VAL A 136 -8.95 6.83 -9.41
CA VAL A 136 -7.76 5.98 -9.39
C VAL A 136 -6.99 6.19 -8.09
N ASP A 137 -6.86 7.44 -7.66
CA ASP A 137 -6.18 7.81 -6.42
C ASP A 137 -6.82 7.17 -5.18
N LEU A 138 -8.15 7.29 -5.07
CA LEU A 138 -8.91 6.65 -4.01
C LEU A 138 -8.76 5.12 -4.04
N ALA A 139 -8.80 4.51 -5.22
CA ALA A 139 -8.65 3.07 -5.37
C ALA A 139 -7.25 2.56 -4.97
N LEU A 140 -6.20 3.34 -5.20
CA LEU A 140 -4.81 3.01 -4.88
C LEU A 140 -4.44 3.30 -3.42
N HIS A 141 -4.88 4.45 -2.87
CA HIS A 141 -4.39 4.95 -1.59
C HIS A 141 -5.41 4.79 -0.45
N ALA A 142 -6.70 5.00 -0.69
CA ALA A 142 -7.72 5.01 0.37
C ALA A 142 -8.41 3.64 0.53
N SER A 143 -8.89 3.06 -0.56
CA SER A 143 -9.67 1.82 -0.56
C SER A 143 -8.95 0.63 0.11
N PRO A 144 -7.64 0.40 -0.08
CA PRO A 144 -6.92 -0.67 0.61
C PRO A 144 -6.98 -0.55 2.13
N ALA A 145 -6.69 0.64 2.66
CA ALA A 145 -6.70 0.88 4.10
C ALA A 145 -8.10 0.71 4.68
N ILE A 146 -9.12 1.30 4.04
CA ILE A 146 -10.52 1.22 4.49
C ILE A 146 -11.02 -0.22 4.47
N ALA A 147 -10.79 -0.95 3.38
CA ALA A 147 -11.24 -2.33 3.24
C ALA A 147 -10.59 -3.25 4.28
N LEU A 148 -9.27 -3.13 4.49
CA LEU A 148 -8.56 -3.92 5.49
C LEU A 148 -8.98 -3.57 6.92
N LEU A 149 -9.25 -2.30 7.22
CA LEU A 149 -9.79 -1.87 8.52
C LEU A 149 -11.16 -2.48 8.79
N ILE A 150 -12.08 -2.40 7.83
CA ILE A 150 -13.43 -2.98 7.95
C ILE A 150 -13.33 -4.50 8.10
N ASP A 151 -12.54 -5.18 7.27
CA ASP A 151 -12.34 -6.63 7.37
C ASP A 151 -11.78 -7.02 8.74
N PHE A 152 -10.77 -6.30 9.21
CA PHE A 152 -10.14 -6.61 10.48
C PHE A 152 -11.09 -6.40 11.66
N ILE A 153 -11.74 -5.24 11.77
CA ILE A 153 -12.57 -4.87 12.92
C ILE A 153 -13.87 -5.68 12.99
N PHE A 154 -14.50 -5.97 11.85
CA PHE A 154 -15.84 -6.56 11.84
C PHE A 154 -15.87 -8.03 11.44
N LEU A 155 -14.91 -8.51 10.64
CA LEU A 155 -14.98 -9.84 10.02
C LEU A 155 -13.92 -10.81 10.58
N GLU A 156 -12.85 -10.28 11.17
CA GLU A 156 -11.74 -11.03 11.72
C GLU A 156 -11.73 -11.08 13.25
N LYS A 157 -10.81 -11.89 13.79
CA LYS A 157 -10.53 -11.93 15.23
C LYS A 157 -9.34 -11.03 15.54
N LYS A 158 -9.37 -10.36 16.68
CA LYS A 158 -8.21 -9.68 17.25
C LYS A 158 -6.98 -10.59 17.33
N TYR A 159 -5.79 -10.04 17.05
CA TYR A 159 -4.54 -10.79 17.24
C TYR A 159 -4.25 -10.95 18.73
N ARG A 160 -3.72 -12.13 19.09
CA ARG A 160 -3.26 -12.45 20.45
C ARG A 160 -1.96 -11.71 20.77
N LYS A 161 -1.64 -11.60 22.06
CA LYS A 161 -0.44 -10.91 22.59
C LYS A 161 0.86 -11.23 21.84
N LYS A 162 1.14 -12.51 21.54
CA LYS A 162 2.32 -12.91 20.76
C LYS A 162 2.33 -12.32 19.34
N GLY A 163 1.18 -12.31 18.66
CA GLY A 163 1.04 -11.71 17.34
C GLY A 163 1.23 -10.19 17.38
N VAL A 164 0.75 -9.53 18.43
CA VAL A 164 0.85 -8.07 18.57
C VAL A 164 2.25 -7.61 18.94
N LEU A 165 2.87 -8.25 19.94
CA LEU A 165 4.15 -7.80 20.51
C LEU A 165 5.37 -8.31 19.76
N LEU A 166 5.27 -9.44 19.05
CA LEU A 166 6.38 -10.02 18.31
C LEU A 166 6.07 -10.11 16.81
N GLY A 167 4.95 -10.74 16.45
CA GLY A 167 4.60 -10.98 15.05
C GLY A 167 4.52 -9.70 14.22
N GLY A 168 3.74 -8.71 14.67
CA GLY A 168 3.56 -7.44 13.97
C GLY A 168 4.87 -6.67 13.79
N PRO A 169 5.59 -6.33 14.87
CA PRO A 169 6.88 -5.65 14.78
C PRO A 169 7.88 -6.39 13.90
N LEU A 170 8.02 -7.72 14.05
CA LEU A 170 8.96 -8.49 13.25
C LEU A 170 8.58 -8.47 11.77
N SER A 171 7.33 -8.75 11.43
CA SER A 171 6.87 -8.77 10.03
C SER A 171 6.97 -7.40 9.37
N LEU A 172 6.63 -6.33 10.09
CA LEU A 172 6.74 -4.96 9.59
C LEU A 172 8.19 -4.53 9.39
N SER A 173 9.08 -4.83 10.35
CA SER A 173 10.50 -4.53 10.21
C SER A 173 11.14 -5.32 9.06
N LEU A 174 10.80 -6.60 8.90
CA LEU A 174 11.29 -7.40 7.77
C LEU A 174 10.79 -6.86 6.43
N PHE A 175 9.52 -6.45 6.35
CA PHE A 175 8.99 -5.82 5.14
C PHE A 175 9.66 -4.47 4.85
N ALA A 176 9.92 -3.66 5.88
CA ALA A 176 10.62 -2.39 5.73
C ALA A 176 12.06 -2.57 5.25
N LEU A 177 12.78 -3.57 5.76
CA LEU A 177 14.12 -3.93 5.27
C LEU A 177 14.06 -4.37 3.81
N TRP A 178 13.08 -5.22 3.45
CA TRP A 178 12.86 -5.63 2.07
C TRP A 178 12.59 -4.45 1.14
N TYR A 179 11.61 -3.60 1.48
CA TYR A 179 11.25 -2.47 0.64
C TYR A 179 12.37 -1.43 0.56
N GLY A 180 13.01 -1.11 1.69
CA GLY A 180 14.16 -0.21 1.73
C GLY A 180 15.29 -0.70 0.84
N TRP A 181 15.67 -1.97 0.94
CA TRP A 181 16.65 -2.57 0.02
C TRP A 181 16.19 -2.50 -1.44
N TRP A 182 14.94 -2.85 -1.72
CA TRP A 182 14.41 -2.91 -3.08
C TRP A 182 14.35 -1.53 -3.75
N VAL A 183 13.87 -0.51 -3.05
CA VAL A 183 13.72 0.84 -3.62
C VAL A 183 15.08 1.50 -3.83
N GLU A 184 16.04 1.29 -2.93
CA GLU A 184 17.43 1.73 -3.11
C GLU A 184 18.09 1.03 -4.31
N HIS A 185 17.85 -0.28 -4.45
CA HIS A 185 18.34 -1.04 -5.59
C HIS A 185 17.72 -0.57 -6.90
N CYS A 186 16.41 -0.27 -6.94
CA CYS A 186 15.78 0.34 -8.12
C CYS A 186 16.41 1.69 -8.45
N ALA A 187 16.54 2.58 -7.45
CA ALA A 187 17.13 3.90 -7.64
C ALA A 187 18.57 3.82 -8.18
N LYS A 188 19.38 2.85 -7.74
CA LYS A 188 20.72 2.61 -8.28
C LYS A 188 20.72 2.40 -9.81
N TYR A 189 19.73 1.72 -10.36
CA TYR A 189 19.60 1.53 -11.81
C TYR A 189 18.83 2.65 -12.52
N ASN A 190 18.15 3.50 -11.75
CA ASN A 190 17.37 4.64 -12.25
C ASN A 190 18.10 5.97 -12.03
N ASN A 191 19.43 6.00 -12.13
CA ASN A 191 20.25 7.23 -11.95
C ASN A 191 20.02 7.96 -10.62
N ASN A 192 19.83 7.19 -9.53
CA ASN A 192 19.48 7.68 -8.19
C ASN A 192 18.12 8.38 -8.09
N ILE A 193 17.24 8.18 -9.08
CA ILE A 193 15.86 8.65 -9.04
C ILE A 193 15.01 7.61 -8.30
N PHE A 194 14.36 8.04 -7.22
CA PHE A 194 13.40 7.25 -6.46
C PHE A 194 11.97 7.52 -6.96
N PRO A 195 11.03 6.60 -6.69
CA PRO A 195 9.62 6.80 -7.02
C PRO A 195 9.01 8.05 -6.38
N TYR A 196 9.54 8.46 -5.23
CA TYR A 196 9.05 9.58 -4.44
C TYR A 196 10.12 10.69 -4.36
N PRO A 197 9.81 11.94 -4.73
CA PRO A 197 10.77 13.05 -4.67
C PRO A 197 11.43 13.24 -3.29
N PHE A 198 10.70 13.02 -2.20
CA PHE A 198 11.28 13.11 -0.85
C PHE A 198 12.37 12.07 -0.57
N LEU A 199 12.44 10.97 -1.32
CA LEU A 199 13.56 10.03 -1.24
C LEU A 199 14.73 10.50 -2.12
N THR A 200 14.45 10.93 -3.35
CA THR A 200 15.47 11.44 -4.28
C THR A 200 16.24 12.64 -3.70
N GLY A 201 15.53 13.58 -3.07
CA GLY A 201 16.12 14.81 -2.53
C GLY A 201 16.90 14.66 -1.23
N ASN A 202 16.97 13.46 -0.65
CA ASN A 202 17.58 13.24 0.66
C ASN A 202 18.75 12.24 0.58
N PRO A 203 19.82 12.43 1.37
CA PRO A 203 20.92 11.46 1.45
C PRO A 203 20.48 10.16 2.14
N PHE A 204 21.28 9.11 1.97
CA PHE A 204 20.97 7.76 2.45
C PHE A 204 20.61 7.69 3.95
N GLU A 205 21.36 8.40 4.81
CA GLU A 205 21.10 8.47 6.26
C GLU A 205 19.70 8.99 6.59
N ILE A 206 19.23 10.00 5.84
CA ILE A 206 17.89 10.58 6.02
C ILE A 206 16.82 9.63 5.48
N ARG A 207 17.10 8.91 4.38
CA ARG A 207 16.19 7.85 3.88
C ARG A 207 16.04 6.71 4.89
N ILE A 208 17.12 6.29 5.56
CA ILE A 208 17.05 5.35 6.68
C ILE A 208 16.12 5.88 7.77
N ALA A 209 16.27 7.14 8.18
CA ALA A 209 15.40 7.74 9.18
C ALA A 209 13.92 7.75 8.74
N ILE A 210 13.64 8.03 7.46
CA ILE A 210 12.30 7.95 6.89
C ILE A 210 11.75 6.51 6.94
N TYR A 211 12.54 5.51 6.53
CA TYR A 211 12.12 4.10 6.59
C TYR A 211 11.82 3.65 8.03
N ILE A 212 12.68 4.03 8.99
CA ILE A 212 12.47 3.75 10.42
C ILE A 212 11.20 4.45 10.91
N GLY A 213 11.01 5.73 10.58
CA GLY A 213 9.84 6.52 10.98
C GLY A 213 8.52 5.92 10.46
N ALA A 214 8.48 5.56 9.18
CA ALA A 214 7.32 4.91 8.57
C ALA A 214 7.04 3.52 9.19
N THR A 215 8.09 2.76 9.50
CA THR A 215 7.97 1.45 10.16
C THR A 215 7.42 1.58 11.56
N ALA A 216 7.95 2.52 12.36
CA ALA A 216 7.47 2.81 13.70
C ALA A 216 6.00 3.24 13.67
N PHE A 217 5.62 4.10 12.72
CA PHE A 217 4.23 4.49 12.53
C PHE A 217 3.32 3.29 12.19
N GLY A 218 3.78 2.37 11.33
CA GLY A 218 3.07 1.14 11.02
C GLY A 218 2.88 0.23 12.25
N ILE A 219 3.92 0.07 13.07
CA ILE A 219 3.86 -0.73 14.29
C ILE A 219 2.87 -0.12 15.30
N LEU A 220 2.96 1.19 15.54
CA LEU A 220 2.07 1.91 16.44
C LEU A 220 0.61 1.84 15.95
N SER A 221 0.40 2.01 14.65
CA SER A 221 -0.91 1.87 14.01
C SER A 221 -1.46 0.46 14.21
N PHE A 222 -0.66 -0.59 13.97
CA PHE A 222 -1.08 -1.97 14.21
C PHE A 222 -1.48 -2.21 15.67
N TRP A 223 -0.68 -1.73 16.61
CA TRP A 223 -0.98 -1.86 18.04
C TRP A 223 -2.27 -1.13 18.42
N MET A 224 -2.46 0.10 17.93
CA MET A 224 -3.66 0.88 18.18
C MET A 224 -4.90 0.21 17.58
N ILE A 225 -4.86 -0.17 16.30
CA ILE A 225 -5.97 -0.85 15.62
C ILE A 225 -6.32 -2.15 16.33
N ASN A 226 -5.33 -2.97 16.69
CA ASN A 226 -5.59 -4.19 17.43
C ASN A 226 -6.11 -3.91 18.85
N LYS A 227 -5.65 -2.86 19.53
CA LYS A 227 -6.16 -2.46 20.85
C LYS A 227 -7.64 -2.07 20.77
N LEU A 228 -8.02 -1.29 19.76
CA LEU A 228 -9.38 -0.81 19.53
C LEU A 228 -10.33 -1.87 18.95
N HIS A 229 -9.82 -2.99 18.45
CA HIS A 229 -10.67 -4.10 18.00
C HIS A 229 -11.57 -4.60 19.16
N PRO A 230 -12.90 -4.70 18.92
CA PRO A 230 -13.89 -5.11 19.93
C PRO A 230 -13.74 -6.58 20.37
#